data_AF-A0A0Q8B2E5-F1
#
_entry.id   AF-A0A0Q8B2E5-F1
#
_cell.length_a   1.000
_cell.length_b   1.000
_cell.length_c   1.000
_cell.angle_alpha   90.00
_cell.angle_beta   90.00
_cell.angle_gamma   90.00
#
_symmetry.space_group_name_H-M   'P 1'
#
loop_
_entity.id
_entity.type
_entity.pdbx_description
1 polymer ?
#
loop_
_entity_poly.entity_id
_entity_poly.type
_entity_poly.pdbx_seq_one_letter_code
_entity_poly.pdbx_strand_id
1 'polypeptide(L)'
;MTLHRVARFTDVPENQGLEVQIEQRKILLLKVGDQLRAYQGECPHAGAPLAEGALCNGRLTCPWHKAQFRIEDGGLCEPPALDSLKRYPLEVRDGEVWVDDQPLQDAHTPPADDARTFVIVGAGAAGTAAASALRELGFGGRVLLIDREAGAGYDRTVLSKFVIAGETPPEEIPALRDDDFYREQRIERINAEVTSLDCANHTLQLSDGQSLQYDAALLATGGAPKQLELPGADLPQVFVLRSRAHAQQILESARPGQHAVIIGDSFIAMESASALRQFGLEVTVLARQPVPFAKQFGETVGKAILALHQANGVVYRAEGEATQIEGTHKVEAVRLDNGQRLPADLVLVGIGVSPATAPFADLPQEKDHSLRVDGGMRVTDGLWAAGDIATFPLNGQPCRIEHWRLAQQQARIAAANMLGGDEHYLDVPYFWTWHFGKNYDYLGHAQSWDEVEFKGDPFKPPFIGLFGKNGLVIAAVACDEERNMAMLAERMKQPLPVDNAWRLIRDAP
;
A
#
# COMPACT_ATOMS: atom_id res chain seq x y z
N MET A 1 -0.26 -23.68 -30.28
CA MET A 1 1.10 -23.14 -30.18
C MET A 1 1.38 -22.39 -31.46
N THR A 2 1.12 -21.08 -31.44
CA THR A 2 1.36 -20.20 -32.59
C THR A 2 2.56 -19.33 -32.23
N LEU A 3 3.70 -19.56 -32.89
CA LEU A 3 4.93 -18.81 -32.60
C LEU A 3 5.01 -17.54 -33.45
N HIS A 4 5.23 -16.41 -32.81
CA HIS A 4 5.39 -15.10 -33.44
C HIS A 4 6.83 -14.63 -33.32
N ARG A 5 7.43 -14.18 -34.43
CA ARG A 5 8.76 -13.55 -34.41
C ARG A 5 8.63 -12.15 -33.81
N VAL A 6 9.30 -11.88 -32.71
CA VAL A 6 9.08 -10.65 -31.92
C VAL A 6 10.30 -9.75 -31.80
N ALA A 7 11.51 -10.30 -31.84
CA ALA A 7 12.76 -9.55 -31.70
C ALA A 7 13.95 -10.41 -32.16
N ARG A 8 15.14 -9.82 -32.26
CA ARG A 8 16.39 -10.59 -32.29
C ARG A 8 16.92 -10.76 -30.88
N PHE A 9 17.65 -11.85 -30.63
CA PHE A 9 18.28 -12.11 -29.34
C PHE A 9 19.20 -10.97 -28.89
N THR A 10 19.89 -10.33 -29.85
CA THR A 10 20.81 -9.21 -29.59
C THR A 10 20.11 -7.91 -29.24
N ASP A 11 18.80 -7.81 -29.50
CA ASP A 11 18.02 -6.60 -29.19
C ASP A 11 17.55 -6.59 -27.73
N VAL A 12 17.59 -7.74 -27.03
CA VAL A 12 17.19 -7.84 -25.62
C VAL A 12 18.35 -7.39 -24.72
N PRO A 13 18.20 -6.30 -23.95
CA PRO A 13 19.26 -5.79 -23.09
C PRO A 13 19.48 -6.69 -21.87
N GLU A 14 20.71 -6.65 -21.31
CA GLU A 14 21.08 -7.43 -20.11
C GLU A 14 20.41 -6.90 -18.83
N ASN A 15 20.32 -5.57 -18.70
CA ASN A 15 19.93 -4.90 -17.45
C ASN A 15 18.54 -4.25 -17.52
N GLN A 16 17.73 -4.62 -18.50
CA GLN A 16 16.38 -4.12 -18.69
C GLN A 16 15.52 -5.16 -19.40
N GLY A 17 14.20 -5.06 -19.25
CA GLY A 17 13.29 -5.81 -20.09
C GLY A 17 13.05 -5.15 -21.44
N LEU A 18 12.82 -5.95 -22.47
CA LEU A 18 12.33 -5.49 -23.77
C LEU A 18 10.85 -5.81 -23.87
N GLU A 19 10.01 -4.79 -24.05
CA GLU A 19 8.60 -5.00 -24.40
C GLU A 19 8.46 -5.30 -25.89
N VAL A 20 7.72 -6.36 -26.21
CA VAL A 20 7.32 -6.72 -27.57
C VAL A 20 5.82 -6.95 -27.61
N GLN A 21 5.23 -6.81 -28.80
CA GLN A 21 3.79 -6.93 -28.99
C GLN A 21 3.47 -8.21 -29.77
N ILE A 22 2.53 -9.01 -29.26
CA ILE A 22 1.88 -10.10 -30.00
C ILE A 22 0.39 -9.80 -30.04
N GLU A 23 -0.10 -9.42 -31.23
CA GLU A 23 -1.48 -8.93 -31.41
C GLU A 23 -1.80 -7.77 -30.44
N GLN A 24 -2.68 -7.97 -29.47
CA GLN A 24 -3.04 -6.99 -28.44
C GLN A 24 -2.32 -7.22 -27.10
N ARG A 25 -1.50 -8.26 -26.98
CA ARG A 25 -0.78 -8.60 -25.75
C ARG A 25 0.62 -7.99 -25.75
N LYS A 26 0.95 -7.31 -24.66
CA LYS A 26 2.33 -6.92 -24.35
C LYS A 26 3.05 -8.10 -23.71
N ILE A 27 4.26 -8.37 -24.19
CA ILE A 27 5.13 -9.43 -23.69
C ILE A 27 6.45 -8.80 -23.27
N LEU A 28 6.91 -9.17 -22.09
CA LEU A 28 8.22 -8.79 -21.57
C LEU A 28 9.24 -9.87 -21.87
N LEU A 29 10.29 -9.52 -22.60
CA LEU A 29 11.48 -10.36 -22.76
C LEU A 29 12.54 -9.94 -21.75
N LEU A 30 13.01 -10.90 -20.95
CA LEU A 30 14.12 -10.73 -20.02
C LEU A 30 15.27 -11.65 -20.42
N LYS A 31 16.50 -11.18 -20.24
CA LYS A 31 17.68 -12.04 -20.31
C LYS A 31 18.04 -12.53 -18.90
N VAL A 32 18.29 -13.83 -18.79
CA VAL A 32 18.65 -14.52 -17.54
C VAL A 32 19.85 -15.42 -17.84
N GLY A 33 21.05 -14.92 -17.53
CA GLY A 33 22.29 -15.52 -18.02
C GLY A 33 22.31 -15.53 -19.55
N ASP A 34 22.64 -16.67 -20.16
CA ASP A 34 22.69 -16.81 -21.61
C ASP A 34 21.34 -17.16 -22.26
N GLN A 35 20.24 -17.10 -21.49
CA GLN A 35 18.90 -17.49 -21.95
C GLN A 35 17.91 -16.32 -21.91
N LEU A 36 16.85 -16.42 -22.71
CA LEU A 36 15.71 -15.53 -22.61
C LEU A 36 14.58 -16.15 -21.80
N ARG A 37 13.74 -15.28 -21.24
CA ARG A 37 12.45 -15.60 -20.62
C ARG A 37 11.40 -14.63 -21.17
N ALA A 38 10.17 -15.10 -21.32
CA ALA A 38 9.05 -14.31 -21.80
C ALA A 38 7.92 -14.32 -20.76
N TYR A 39 7.45 -13.14 -20.39
CA TYR A 39 6.39 -12.93 -19.40
C TYR A 39 5.30 -12.00 -19.95
N GLN A 40 4.17 -11.91 -19.26
CA GLN A 40 3.24 -10.80 -19.52
C GLN A 40 3.94 -9.45 -19.34
N GLY A 41 3.64 -8.48 -20.22
CA GLY A 41 4.29 -7.16 -20.23
C GLY A 41 3.86 -6.24 -19.09
N GLU A 42 2.68 -6.49 -18.51
CA GLU A 42 2.06 -5.61 -17.53
C GLU A 42 2.03 -6.25 -16.14
N CYS A 43 2.29 -5.44 -15.12
CA CYS A 43 2.24 -5.90 -13.73
C CYS A 43 0.81 -6.30 -13.35
N PRO A 44 0.58 -7.51 -12.80
CA PRO A 44 -0.76 -7.98 -12.45
C PRO A 44 -1.43 -7.19 -11.30
N HIS A 45 -0.70 -6.30 -10.63
CA HIS A 45 -1.26 -5.43 -9.59
C HIS A 45 -2.13 -4.29 -10.16
N ALA A 46 -1.59 -3.51 -11.09
CA ALA A 46 -2.24 -2.28 -11.57
C ALA A 46 -1.92 -1.98 -13.05
N GLY A 47 -1.31 -2.90 -13.79
CA GLY A 47 -1.03 -2.72 -15.22
C GLY A 47 0.26 -1.98 -15.56
N ALA A 48 1.15 -1.75 -14.59
CA ALA A 48 2.42 -1.04 -14.83
C ALA A 48 3.26 -1.73 -15.93
N PRO A 49 3.86 -0.98 -16.87
CA PRO A 49 4.71 -1.55 -17.91
C PRO A 49 6.00 -2.09 -17.30
N LEU A 50 6.17 -3.41 -17.28
CA LEU A 50 7.28 -4.05 -16.58
C LEU A 50 8.63 -3.82 -17.28
N ALA A 51 8.65 -3.47 -18.56
CA ALA A 51 9.87 -3.08 -19.27
C ALA A 51 10.49 -1.77 -18.76
N GLU A 52 9.70 -0.92 -18.09
CA GLU A 52 10.17 0.28 -17.39
C GLU A 52 10.64 0.01 -15.95
N GLY A 53 10.47 -1.24 -15.48
CA GLY A 53 10.94 -1.69 -14.18
C GLY A 53 12.46 -1.80 -14.08
N ALA A 54 12.91 -2.19 -12.88
CA ALA A 54 14.33 -2.43 -12.60
C ALA A 54 14.63 -3.92 -12.49
N LEU A 55 15.74 -4.36 -13.11
CA LEU A 55 16.32 -5.68 -12.90
C LEU A 55 17.48 -5.56 -11.91
N CYS A 56 17.40 -6.28 -10.80
CA CYS A 56 18.43 -6.26 -9.76
C CYS A 56 18.39 -7.55 -8.94
N ASN A 57 19.56 -8.15 -8.66
CA ASN A 57 19.70 -9.32 -7.79
C ASN A 57 18.73 -10.48 -8.12
N GLY A 58 18.52 -10.79 -9.40
CA GLY A 58 17.58 -11.86 -9.81
C GLY A 58 16.10 -11.48 -9.68
N ARG A 59 15.79 -10.19 -9.46
CA ARG A 59 14.42 -9.69 -9.33
C ARG A 59 14.11 -8.64 -10.37
N LEU A 60 12.87 -8.70 -10.87
CA LEU A 60 12.21 -7.63 -11.60
C LEU A 60 11.32 -6.85 -10.62
N THR A 61 11.64 -5.59 -10.39
CA THR A 61 10.84 -4.67 -9.57
C THR A 61 9.97 -3.80 -10.48
N CYS A 62 8.65 -3.87 -10.27
CA CYS A 62 7.65 -3.04 -10.94
C CYS A 62 7.90 -1.54 -10.71
N PRO A 63 7.81 -0.69 -11.74
CA PRO A 63 8.12 0.74 -11.62
C PRO A 63 7.13 1.48 -10.71
N TRP A 64 5.85 1.12 -10.70
CA TRP A 64 4.83 1.89 -9.95
C TRP A 64 4.86 1.58 -8.46
N HIS A 65 4.45 0.38 -8.03
CA HIS A 65 4.26 0.08 -6.60
C HIS A 65 5.24 -0.97 -6.04
N LYS A 66 6.32 -1.25 -6.77
CA LYS A 66 7.45 -2.07 -6.30
C LYS A 66 7.07 -3.52 -5.94
N ALA A 67 6.04 -4.05 -6.61
CA ALA A 67 5.85 -5.50 -6.69
C ALA A 67 7.09 -6.13 -7.31
N GLN A 68 7.53 -7.28 -6.78
CA GLN A 68 8.75 -7.93 -7.27
C GLN A 68 8.46 -9.34 -7.73
N PHE A 69 9.13 -9.72 -8.81
CA PHE A 69 9.03 -11.05 -9.42
C PHE A 69 10.42 -11.62 -9.64
N ARG A 70 10.54 -12.93 -9.46
CA ARG A 70 11.79 -13.67 -9.72
C ARG A 70 12.01 -13.77 -11.22
N ILE A 71 13.18 -13.38 -11.72
CA ILE A 71 13.42 -13.33 -13.18
C ILE A 71 13.56 -14.72 -13.80
N GLU A 72 13.86 -15.74 -13.01
CA GLU A 72 14.07 -17.09 -13.50
C GLU A 72 12.76 -17.77 -13.95
N ASP A 73 11.66 -17.49 -13.25
CA ASP A 73 10.39 -18.19 -13.41
C ASP A 73 9.14 -17.32 -13.22
N GLY A 74 9.27 -16.02 -12.96
CA GLY A 74 8.14 -15.10 -12.80
C GLY A 74 7.44 -15.18 -11.44
N GLY A 75 7.95 -15.97 -10.49
CA GLY A 75 7.33 -16.15 -9.18
C GLY A 75 7.22 -14.85 -8.41
N LEU A 76 6.05 -14.58 -7.83
CA LEU A 76 5.81 -13.43 -6.94
C LEU A 76 6.76 -13.49 -5.75
N CYS A 77 7.56 -12.45 -5.59
CA CYS A 77 8.50 -12.31 -4.49
C CYS A 77 7.99 -11.33 -3.44
N GLU A 78 7.55 -10.16 -3.89
CA GLU A 78 7.04 -9.11 -3.01
C GLU A 78 5.73 -8.53 -3.54
N PRO A 79 4.77 -8.22 -2.65
CA PRO A 79 3.52 -7.51 -2.98
C PRO A 79 3.82 -6.08 -3.52
N PRO A 80 2.83 -5.36 -4.10
CA PRO A 80 1.38 -5.55 -3.98
C PRO A 80 0.68 -6.41 -5.01
N ALA A 81 1.41 -6.99 -5.98
CA ALA A 81 0.83 -8.06 -6.78
C ALA A 81 0.42 -9.25 -5.88
N LEU A 82 -0.68 -9.90 -6.25
CA LEU A 82 -1.12 -11.14 -5.59
C LEU A 82 -0.87 -12.37 -6.47
N ASP A 83 -0.48 -12.19 -7.72
CA ASP A 83 -0.19 -13.26 -8.67
C ASP A 83 1.25 -13.21 -9.15
N SER A 84 1.78 -14.38 -9.49
CA SER A 84 3.02 -14.51 -10.25
C SER A 84 2.80 -14.06 -11.70
N LEU A 85 3.90 -13.78 -12.42
CA LEU A 85 3.80 -13.43 -13.83
C LEU A 85 3.44 -14.66 -14.68
N LYS A 86 2.46 -14.50 -15.57
CA LYS A 86 2.23 -15.47 -16.65
C LYS A 86 3.48 -15.60 -17.50
N ARG A 87 3.88 -16.85 -17.77
CA ARG A 87 5.03 -17.20 -18.61
C ARG A 87 4.59 -17.61 -19.98
N TYR A 88 5.37 -17.26 -21.00
CA TYR A 88 5.13 -17.65 -22.37
C TYR A 88 6.26 -18.56 -22.88
N PRO A 89 5.95 -19.70 -23.54
CA PRO A 89 6.95 -20.47 -24.25
C PRO A 89 7.69 -19.60 -25.27
N LEU A 90 9.00 -19.78 -25.39
CA LEU A 90 9.80 -19.12 -26.40
C LEU A 90 10.85 -20.06 -26.98
N GLU A 91 11.26 -19.76 -28.22
CA GLU A 91 12.36 -20.41 -28.91
C GLU A 91 13.26 -19.37 -29.58
N VAL A 92 14.56 -19.63 -29.64
CA VAL A 92 15.51 -18.82 -30.41
C VAL A 92 15.98 -19.63 -31.62
N ARG A 93 15.75 -19.12 -32.83
CA ARG A 93 16.08 -19.77 -34.10
C ARG A 93 16.90 -18.80 -34.95
N ASP A 94 18.14 -19.17 -35.28
CA ASP A 94 19.06 -18.34 -36.08
C ASP A 94 19.20 -16.89 -35.54
N GLY A 95 19.17 -16.73 -34.22
CA GLY A 95 19.24 -15.42 -33.55
C GLY A 95 17.92 -14.66 -33.45
N GLU A 96 16.83 -15.17 -34.03
CA GLU A 96 15.48 -14.61 -33.93
C GLU A 96 14.73 -15.21 -32.74
N VAL A 97 14.02 -14.38 -31.98
CA VAL A 97 13.19 -14.77 -30.83
C VAL A 97 11.77 -14.97 -31.28
N TRP A 98 11.23 -16.15 -30.99
CA TRP A 98 9.87 -16.57 -31.30
C TRP A 98 9.14 -16.89 -30.01
N VAL A 99 7.95 -16.30 -29.80
CA VAL A 99 7.17 -16.48 -28.56
C VAL A 99 5.77 -16.97 -28.90
N ASP A 100 5.25 -17.89 -28.09
CA ASP A 100 3.88 -18.40 -28.21
C ASP A 100 2.87 -17.36 -27.69
N ASP A 101 1.70 -17.28 -28.32
CA ASP A 101 0.64 -16.37 -27.93
C ASP A 101 -0.18 -16.87 -26.72
N GLN A 102 0.01 -18.14 -26.33
CA GLN A 102 -0.62 -18.74 -25.16
C GLN A 102 0.35 -18.85 -23.98
N PRO A 103 -0.06 -18.44 -22.77
CA PRO A 103 0.77 -18.63 -21.59
C PRO A 103 0.89 -20.14 -21.25
N LEU A 104 1.99 -20.51 -20.63
CA LEU A 104 2.09 -21.78 -19.91
C LEU A 104 0.97 -21.87 -18.88
N GLN A 105 0.40 -23.06 -18.70
CA GLN A 105 -0.49 -23.29 -17.58
C GLN A 105 0.27 -23.02 -16.29
N ASP A 106 -0.33 -22.23 -15.40
CA ASP A 106 0.21 -22.03 -14.07
C ASP A 106 0.36 -23.39 -13.41
N ALA A 107 1.52 -23.64 -12.81
CA ALA A 107 1.75 -24.80 -11.98
C ALA A 107 1.00 -24.60 -10.65
N HIS A 108 -0.34 -24.51 -10.71
CA HIS A 108 -1.16 -24.50 -9.53
C HIS A 108 -1.02 -25.88 -8.89
N THR A 109 -0.19 -25.96 -7.85
CA THR A 109 -0.12 -27.14 -7.00
C THR A 109 -1.40 -27.14 -6.20
N PRO A 110 -2.31 -28.13 -6.39
CA PRO A 110 -3.53 -28.19 -5.59
C PRO A 110 -3.15 -28.22 -4.11
N PRO A 111 -3.82 -27.45 -3.25
CA PRO A 111 -3.49 -27.44 -1.83
C PRO A 111 -3.61 -28.84 -1.24
N ALA A 112 -2.62 -29.26 -0.44
CA ALA A 112 -2.62 -30.57 0.19
C ALA A 112 -3.68 -30.62 1.30
N ASP A 113 -4.49 -31.68 1.34
CA ASP A 113 -5.53 -31.83 2.37
C ASP A 113 -4.91 -31.72 3.77
N ASP A 114 -5.51 -30.87 4.61
CA ASP A 114 -5.07 -30.57 5.96
C ASP A 114 -6.31 -30.40 6.85
N ALA A 115 -6.27 -30.95 8.07
CA ALA A 115 -7.41 -30.91 8.99
C ALA A 115 -7.54 -29.58 9.75
N ARG A 116 -6.49 -28.74 9.72
CA ARG A 116 -6.42 -27.49 10.47
C ARG A 116 -7.35 -26.42 9.90
N THR A 117 -7.82 -25.54 10.79
CA THR A 117 -8.59 -24.34 10.47
C THR A 117 -7.79 -23.10 10.81
N PHE A 118 -7.49 -22.28 9.80
CA PHE A 118 -6.84 -20.98 9.99
C PHE A 118 -7.86 -19.85 9.86
N VAL A 119 -7.76 -18.88 10.77
CA VAL A 119 -8.62 -17.69 10.77
C VAL A 119 -7.81 -16.46 10.42
N ILE A 120 -8.39 -15.58 9.60
CA ILE A 120 -7.88 -14.25 9.31
C ILE A 120 -8.97 -13.24 9.66
N VAL A 121 -8.67 -12.32 10.58
CA VAL A 121 -9.59 -11.25 11.01
C VAL A 121 -9.23 -9.95 10.33
N GLY A 122 -10.06 -9.53 9.37
CA GLY A 122 -9.84 -8.40 8.47
C GLY A 122 -9.50 -8.88 7.06
N ALA A 123 -10.23 -8.40 6.05
CA ALA A 123 -10.11 -8.72 4.63
C ALA A 123 -9.50 -7.59 3.80
N GLY A 124 -8.93 -6.56 4.45
CA GLY A 124 -8.13 -5.53 3.77
C GLY A 124 -6.84 -6.08 3.12
N ALA A 125 -5.90 -5.19 2.79
CA ALA A 125 -4.64 -5.55 2.11
C ALA A 125 -3.93 -6.76 2.76
N ALA A 126 -3.69 -6.69 4.08
CA ALA A 126 -3.05 -7.75 4.84
C ALA A 126 -3.81 -9.06 4.75
N GLY A 127 -5.10 -9.08 5.12
CA GLY A 127 -5.87 -10.32 5.16
C GLY A 127 -6.02 -11.01 3.80
N THR A 128 -6.25 -10.23 2.74
CA THR A 128 -6.33 -10.79 1.38
C THR A 128 -4.98 -11.35 0.93
N ALA A 129 -3.87 -10.70 1.28
CA ALA A 129 -2.53 -11.20 0.98
C ALA A 129 -2.18 -12.46 1.79
N ALA A 130 -2.56 -12.55 3.07
CA ALA A 130 -2.39 -13.77 3.86
C ALA A 130 -3.22 -14.93 3.31
N ALA A 131 -4.50 -14.70 2.98
CA ALA A 131 -5.36 -15.74 2.43
C ALA A 131 -4.82 -16.26 1.09
N SER A 132 -4.30 -15.37 0.24
CA SER A 132 -3.63 -15.74 -1.01
C SER A 132 -2.35 -16.54 -0.74
N ALA A 133 -1.48 -16.05 0.15
CA ALA A 133 -0.22 -16.71 0.48
C ALA A 133 -0.40 -18.10 1.09
N LEU A 134 -1.38 -18.30 1.97
CA LEU A 134 -1.67 -19.64 2.53
C LEU A 134 -1.93 -20.66 1.41
N ARG A 135 -2.65 -20.26 0.37
CA ARG A 135 -2.99 -21.11 -0.77
C ARG A 135 -1.83 -21.28 -1.73
N GLU A 136 -1.09 -20.22 -2.00
CA GLU A 136 0.17 -20.28 -2.78
C GLU A 136 1.21 -21.21 -2.14
N LEU A 137 1.26 -21.24 -0.80
CA LEU A 137 2.16 -22.11 -0.02
C LEU A 137 1.60 -23.54 0.17
N GLY A 138 0.47 -23.87 -0.45
CA GLY A 138 -0.08 -25.23 -0.51
C GLY A 138 -0.93 -25.65 0.68
N PHE A 139 -1.34 -24.73 1.58
CA PHE A 139 -2.24 -25.06 2.69
C PHE A 139 -3.62 -25.44 2.15
N GLY A 140 -4.04 -26.70 2.30
CA GLY A 140 -5.38 -27.15 1.89
C GLY A 140 -6.39 -27.27 3.02
N GLY A 141 -6.04 -26.80 4.22
CA GLY A 141 -6.97 -26.73 5.35
C GLY A 141 -7.99 -25.61 5.21
N ARG A 142 -8.93 -25.58 6.16
CA ARG A 142 -10.02 -24.61 6.19
C ARG A 142 -9.47 -23.21 6.45
N VAL A 143 -9.88 -22.22 5.65
CA VAL A 143 -9.51 -20.80 5.86
C VAL A 143 -10.77 -19.98 6.00
N LEU A 144 -10.90 -19.31 7.14
CA LEU A 144 -11.99 -18.37 7.44
C LEU A 144 -11.45 -16.95 7.34
N LEU A 145 -11.96 -16.16 6.41
CA LEU A 145 -11.66 -14.74 6.26
C LEU A 145 -12.86 -13.92 6.76
N ILE A 146 -12.70 -13.28 7.92
CA ILE A 146 -13.77 -12.61 8.66
C ILE A 146 -13.59 -11.10 8.54
N ASP A 147 -14.58 -10.36 8.04
CA ASP A 147 -14.55 -8.89 8.03
C ASP A 147 -15.93 -8.29 8.32
N ARG A 148 -15.93 -7.10 8.92
CA ARG A 148 -17.14 -6.30 9.21
C ARG A 148 -17.68 -5.62 7.96
N GLU A 149 -16.82 -5.25 7.01
CA GLU A 149 -17.23 -4.76 5.69
C GLU A 149 -17.74 -5.94 4.86
N ALA A 150 -18.85 -5.72 4.16
CA ALA A 150 -19.40 -6.73 3.25
C ALA A 150 -18.59 -6.81 1.95
N GLY A 151 -18.49 -8.01 1.38
CA GLY A 151 -17.84 -8.24 0.09
C GLY A 151 -16.34 -8.53 0.19
N ALA A 152 -15.65 -8.50 -0.96
CA ALA A 152 -14.21 -8.69 -1.04
C ALA A 152 -13.44 -7.44 -0.57
N GLY A 153 -12.21 -7.66 -0.11
CA GLY A 153 -11.27 -6.56 0.12
C GLY A 153 -11.00 -5.78 -1.17
N TYR A 154 -10.66 -4.50 -1.05
CA TYR A 154 -10.41 -3.59 -2.16
C TYR A 154 -9.26 -2.64 -1.83
N ASP A 155 -8.67 -2.04 -2.86
CA ASP A 155 -7.62 -1.04 -2.67
C ASP A 155 -8.18 0.20 -1.96
N ARG A 156 -7.77 0.43 -0.72
CA ARG A 156 -8.20 1.62 0.04
C ARG A 156 -7.41 2.87 -0.36
N THR A 157 -6.28 2.74 -1.05
CA THR A 157 -5.41 3.86 -1.41
C THR A 157 -6.01 4.77 -2.49
N VAL A 158 -7.01 4.27 -3.24
CA VAL A 158 -7.74 5.08 -4.24
C VAL A 158 -8.81 5.98 -3.61
N LEU A 159 -9.23 5.70 -2.37
CA LEU A 159 -10.32 6.43 -1.71
C LEU A 159 -10.02 7.93 -1.55
N SER A 160 -8.80 8.28 -1.13
CA SER A 160 -8.33 9.66 -0.95
C SER A 160 -7.84 10.32 -2.25
N LYS A 161 -7.88 9.59 -3.36
CA LYS A 161 -7.38 10.03 -4.67
C LYS A 161 -8.56 10.11 -5.65
N PHE A 162 -8.68 9.14 -6.55
CA PHE A 162 -9.59 9.14 -7.68
C PHE A 162 -11.07 9.10 -7.27
N VAL A 163 -11.39 8.48 -6.13
CA VAL A 163 -12.79 8.29 -5.71
C VAL A 163 -13.43 9.60 -5.28
N ILE A 164 -12.87 10.28 -4.27
CA ILE A 164 -13.41 11.58 -3.83
C ILE A 164 -13.08 12.74 -4.78
N ALA A 165 -12.26 12.51 -5.80
CA ALA A 165 -12.13 13.39 -6.97
C ALA A 165 -13.32 13.24 -7.95
N GLY A 166 -14.17 12.23 -7.77
CA GLY A 166 -15.34 11.95 -8.61
C GLY A 166 -15.02 11.19 -9.90
N GLU A 167 -13.82 10.62 -10.03
CA GLU A 167 -13.36 9.91 -11.23
C GLU A 167 -13.79 8.44 -11.24
N THR A 168 -14.01 7.85 -10.06
CA THR A 168 -14.42 6.44 -9.90
C THR A 168 -15.47 6.33 -8.80
N PRO A 169 -16.67 5.82 -9.08
CA PRO A 169 -17.68 5.57 -8.04
C PRO A 169 -17.15 4.59 -6.97
N PRO A 170 -17.46 4.80 -5.67
CA PRO A 170 -17.01 3.90 -4.59
C PRO A 170 -17.37 2.42 -4.79
N GLU A 171 -18.51 2.13 -5.42
CA GLU A 171 -19.00 0.79 -5.71
C GLU A 171 -18.23 0.09 -6.85
N GLU A 172 -17.65 0.86 -7.77
CA GLU A 172 -16.91 0.36 -8.93
C GLU A 172 -15.44 0.07 -8.63
N ILE A 173 -14.96 0.39 -7.42
CA ILE A 173 -13.60 0.04 -7.02
C ILE A 173 -13.43 -1.49 -7.14
N PRO A 174 -12.45 -1.97 -7.92
CA PRO A 174 -12.24 -3.40 -8.08
C PRO A 174 -11.92 -4.08 -6.74
N ALA A 175 -12.37 -5.32 -6.62
CA ALA A 175 -11.91 -6.20 -5.56
C ALA A 175 -10.43 -6.56 -5.77
N LEU A 176 -9.69 -6.77 -4.68
CA LEU A 176 -8.31 -7.28 -4.74
C LEU A 176 -8.25 -8.71 -5.30
N ARG A 177 -9.30 -9.49 -5.02
CA ARG A 177 -9.55 -10.83 -5.55
C ARG A 177 -11.02 -10.92 -5.88
N ASP A 178 -11.35 -11.49 -7.04
CA ASP A 178 -12.73 -11.72 -7.42
C ASP A 178 -13.36 -12.89 -6.63
N ASP A 179 -14.67 -13.07 -6.78
CA ASP A 179 -15.40 -14.12 -6.08
C ASP A 179 -15.01 -15.53 -6.57
N ASP A 180 -14.51 -15.64 -7.81
CA ASP A 180 -14.04 -16.89 -8.39
C ASP A 180 -12.80 -17.39 -7.67
N PHE A 181 -11.83 -16.50 -7.39
CA PHE A 181 -10.67 -16.81 -6.58
C PHE A 181 -11.04 -17.43 -5.22
N TYR A 182 -11.92 -16.78 -4.45
CA TYR A 182 -12.28 -17.29 -3.12
C TYR A 182 -12.97 -18.67 -3.19
N ARG A 183 -13.80 -18.89 -4.21
CA ARG A 183 -14.48 -20.17 -4.44
C ARG A 183 -13.49 -21.26 -4.82
N GLU A 184 -12.66 -21.02 -5.83
CA GLU A 184 -11.68 -21.99 -6.34
C GLU A 184 -10.61 -22.32 -5.30
N GLN A 185 -10.20 -21.32 -4.52
CA GLN A 185 -9.25 -21.49 -3.44
C GLN A 185 -9.89 -21.96 -2.13
N ARG A 186 -11.19 -22.28 -2.07
CA ARG A 186 -11.87 -22.78 -0.86
C ARG A 186 -11.63 -21.86 0.37
N ILE A 187 -11.78 -20.55 0.20
CA ILE A 187 -11.68 -19.56 1.28
C ILE A 187 -13.10 -19.13 1.68
N GLU A 188 -13.47 -19.39 2.92
CA GLU A 188 -14.79 -19.03 3.45
C GLU A 188 -14.76 -17.58 3.93
N ARG A 189 -15.55 -16.71 3.29
CA ARG A 189 -15.71 -15.32 3.74
C ARG A 189 -16.91 -15.21 4.68
N ILE A 190 -16.70 -14.60 5.83
CA ILE A 190 -17.73 -14.37 6.85
C ILE A 190 -17.86 -12.86 7.06
N ASN A 191 -19.05 -12.32 6.83
CA ASN A 191 -19.34 -10.93 7.16
C ASN A 191 -19.81 -10.84 8.62
N ALA A 192 -18.89 -10.53 9.53
CA ALA A 192 -19.15 -10.41 10.96
C ALA A 192 -18.06 -9.57 11.63
N GLU A 193 -18.38 -9.00 12.79
CA GLU A 193 -17.38 -8.35 13.63
C GLU A 193 -16.89 -9.34 14.70
N VAL A 194 -15.57 -9.44 14.87
CA VAL A 194 -14.97 -10.18 15.99
C VAL A 194 -15.01 -9.28 17.22
N THR A 195 -15.61 -9.76 18.30
CA THR A 195 -15.83 -8.98 19.53
C THR A 195 -14.89 -9.35 20.66
N SER A 196 -14.36 -10.58 20.66
CA SER A 196 -13.33 -11.02 21.60
C SER A 196 -12.51 -12.20 21.07
N LEU A 197 -11.35 -12.42 21.70
CA LEU A 197 -10.42 -13.50 21.39
C LEU A 197 -9.94 -14.17 22.68
N ASP A 198 -10.11 -15.49 22.78
CA ASP A 198 -9.52 -16.31 23.82
C ASP A 198 -8.31 -17.06 23.25
N CYS A 199 -7.12 -16.54 23.54
CA CYS A 199 -5.85 -17.10 23.07
C CYS A 199 -5.46 -18.39 23.80
N ALA A 200 -6.01 -18.68 24.98
CA ALA A 200 -5.68 -19.91 25.70
C ALA A 200 -6.44 -21.11 25.12
N ASN A 201 -7.68 -20.89 24.69
CA ASN A 201 -8.53 -21.93 24.12
C ASN A 201 -8.58 -21.92 22.58
N HIS A 202 -7.86 -20.99 21.94
CA HIS A 202 -7.85 -20.78 20.49
C HIS A 202 -9.27 -20.59 19.93
N THR A 203 -10.03 -19.67 20.54
CA THR A 203 -11.40 -19.36 20.11
C THR A 203 -11.61 -17.86 19.95
N LEU A 204 -12.52 -17.48 19.06
CA LEU A 204 -12.98 -16.10 18.88
C LEU A 204 -14.50 -16.03 18.95
N GLN A 205 -15.01 -14.87 19.35
CA GLN A 205 -16.44 -14.59 19.39
C GLN A 205 -16.82 -13.58 18.32
N LEU A 206 -17.92 -13.84 17.62
CA LEU A 206 -18.53 -12.96 16.64
C LEU A 206 -19.65 -12.12 17.28
N SER A 207 -19.96 -10.99 16.66
CA SER A 207 -21.02 -10.07 17.09
C SER A 207 -22.43 -10.68 17.07
N ASP A 208 -22.64 -11.76 16.32
CA ASP A 208 -23.90 -12.51 16.27
C ASP A 208 -23.98 -13.64 17.34
N GLY A 209 -22.96 -13.75 18.19
CA GLY A 209 -22.87 -14.74 19.25
C GLY A 209 -22.27 -16.09 18.82
N GLN A 210 -21.87 -16.26 17.56
CA GLN A 210 -21.15 -17.46 17.14
C GLN A 210 -19.73 -17.50 17.71
N SER A 211 -19.31 -18.69 18.15
CA SER A 211 -17.96 -18.97 18.62
C SER A 211 -17.24 -19.83 17.57
N LEU A 212 -16.04 -19.41 17.15
CA LEU A 212 -15.21 -20.15 16.19
C LEU A 212 -13.91 -20.60 16.84
N GLN A 213 -13.53 -21.86 16.61
CA GLN A 213 -12.25 -22.43 17.03
C GLN A 213 -11.24 -22.38 15.87
N TYR A 214 -9.96 -22.19 16.18
CA TYR A 214 -8.89 -22.16 15.19
C TYR A 214 -7.63 -22.92 15.65
N ASP A 215 -6.82 -23.34 14.68
CA ASP A 215 -5.47 -23.87 14.92
C ASP A 215 -4.42 -22.77 14.84
N ALA A 216 -4.63 -21.76 13.97
CA ALA A 216 -3.85 -20.54 13.91
C ALA A 216 -4.73 -19.34 13.50
N ALA A 217 -4.43 -18.15 14.02
CA ALA A 217 -5.14 -16.92 13.67
C ALA A 217 -4.20 -15.77 13.31
N LEU A 218 -4.64 -14.95 12.34
CA LEU A 218 -4.00 -13.68 11.97
C LEU A 218 -4.94 -12.51 12.23
N LEU A 219 -4.50 -11.55 13.05
CA LEU A 219 -5.18 -10.28 13.27
C LEU A 219 -4.71 -9.24 12.25
N ALA A 220 -5.58 -8.89 11.31
CA ALA A 220 -5.35 -7.97 10.20
C ALA A 220 -6.39 -6.83 10.17
N THR A 221 -6.86 -6.39 11.35
CA THR A 221 -7.94 -5.38 11.50
C THR A 221 -7.51 -3.96 11.15
N GLY A 222 -6.19 -3.72 11.00
CA GLY A 222 -5.62 -2.44 10.60
C GLY A 222 -5.88 -1.32 11.60
N GLY A 223 -6.09 -0.10 11.12
CA GLY A 223 -6.43 1.08 11.93
C GLY A 223 -7.84 1.63 11.69
N ALA A 224 -8.35 2.34 12.70
CA ALA A 224 -9.58 3.12 12.69
C ALA A 224 -9.28 4.63 12.74
N PRO A 225 -9.98 5.49 11.97
CA PRO A 225 -9.80 6.94 12.04
C PRO A 225 -10.01 7.48 13.45
N LYS A 226 -9.13 8.38 13.88
CA LYS A 226 -9.32 9.13 15.12
C LYS A 226 -10.52 10.05 14.95
N GLN A 227 -11.44 9.98 15.91
CA GLN A 227 -12.59 10.86 15.95
C GLN A 227 -12.17 12.24 16.44
N LEU A 228 -12.88 13.26 15.97
CA LEU A 228 -12.66 14.63 16.39
C LEU A 228 -13.46 14.90 17.67
N GLU A 229 -12.79 15.37 18.72
CA GLU A 229 -13.41 15.66 20.01
C GLU A 229 -13.53 17.18 20.22
N LEU A 230 -14.53 17.80 19.60
CA LEU A 230 -14.88 19.21 19.82
C LEU A 230 -16.37 19.46 19.57
N PRO A 231 -16.96 20.55 20.12
CA PRO A 231 -18.38 20.86 19.92
C PRO A 231 -18.77 20.92 18.44
N GLY A 232 -19.81 20.17 18.05
CA GLY A 232 -20.32 20.08 16.68
C GLY A 232 -19.61 19.05 15.80
N ALA A 233 -18.67 18.26 16.33
CA ALA A 233 -18.03 17.16 15.60
C ALA A 233 -18.99 16.03 15.21
N ASP A 234 -20.20 15.99 15.78
CA ASP A 234 -21.27 15.04 15.50
C ASP A 234 -22.22 15.50 14.36
N LEU A 235 -21.99 16.68 13.78
CA LEU A 235 -22.78 17.17 12.65
C LEU A 235 -22.64 16.24 11.42
N PRO A 236 -23.71 16.05 10.60
CA PRO A 236 -23.72 15.04 9.54
C PRO A 236 -22.67 15.23 8.43
N GLN A 237 -22.18 16.45 8.21
CA GLN A 237 -21.15 16.76 7.21
C GLN A 237 -19.73 16.79 7.78
N VAL A 238 -19.52 16.20 8.96
CA VAL A 238 -18.19 15.93 9.52
C VAL A 238 -17.82 14.49 9.19
N PHE A 239 -16.85 14.33 8.30
CA PHE A 239 -16.46 13.05 7.75
C PHE A 239 -15.08 12.62 8.20
N VAL A 240 -14.87 11.31 8.21
CA VAL A 240 -13.55 10.66 8.16
C VAL A 240 -13.46 9.91 6.83
N LEU A 241 -12.28 9.47 6.40
CA LEU A 241 -12.12 8.67 5.18
C LEU A 241 -11.35 7.40 5.47
N ARG A 242 -12.00 6.24 5.29
CA ARG A 242 -11.40 4.91 5.49
C ARG A 242 -12.07 3.79 4.71
N SER A 243 -13.37 3.92 4.46
CA SER A 243 -14.18 2.92 3.75
C SER A 243 -14.86 3.52 2.52
N ARG A 244 -15.39 2.66 1.64
CA ARG A 244 -16.28 3.05 0.54
C ARG A 244 -17.48 3.85 1.04
N ALA A 245 -18.09 3.44 2.16
CA ALA A 245 -19.22 4.14 2.76
C ALA A 245 -18.87 5.58 3.14
N HIS A 246 -17.67 5.81 3.71
CA HIS A 246 -17.20 7.16 4.01
C HIS A 246 -17.00 7.99 2.73
N ALA A 247 -16.37 7.43 1.70
CA ALA A 247 -16.19 8.12 0.43
C ALA A 247 -17.52 8.48 -0.23
N GLN A 248 -18.50 7.56 -0.18
CA GLN A 248 -19.85 7.78 -0.68
C GLN A 248 -20.54 8.95 0.05
N GLN A 249 -20.48 8.98 1.39
CA GLN A 249 -21.08 10.06 2.20
C GLN A 249 -20.48 11.44 1.87
N ILE A 250 -19.16 11.49 1.62
CA ILE A 250 -18.47 12.72 1.19
C ILE A 250 -19.00 13.16 -0.18
N LEU A 251 -19.05 12.26 -1.16
CA LEU A 251 -19.50 12.58 -2.53
C LEU A 251 -20.99 12.98 -2.58
N GLU A 252 -21.84 12.33 -1.80
CA GLU A 252 -23.27 12.67 -1.70
C GLU A 252 -23.49 14.07 -1.13
N SER A 253 -22.60 14.53 -0.25
CA SER A 253 -22.67 15.85 0.40
C SER A 253 -21.97 16.94 -0.41
N ALA A 254 -20.91 16.61 -1.14
CA ALA A 254 -20.08 17.56 -1.87
C ALA A 254 -20.74 18.07 -3.16
N ARG A 255 -20.65 19.38 -3.41
CA ARG A 255 -21.03 20.03 -4.66
C ARG A 255 -19.93 21.01 -5.08
N PRO A 256 -19.63 21.13 -6.39
CA PRO A 256 -18.68 22.14 -6.87
C PRO A 256 -19.04 23.55 -6.38
N GLY A 257 -18.03 24.32 -5.98
CA GLY A 257 -18.16 25.67 -5.41
C GLY A 257 -18.43 25.72 -3.90
N GLN A 258 -18.64 24.59 -3.23
CA GLN A 258 -18.74 24.53 -1.77
C GLN A 258 -17.39 24.61 -1.08
N HIS A 259 -17.39 24.92 0.22
CA HIS A 259 -16.20 25.03 1.04
C HIS A 259 -15.97 23.76 1.85
N ALA A 260 -14.79 23.15 1.71
CA ALA A 260 -14.34 22.05 2.55
C ALA A 260 -13.24 22.52 3.50
N VAL A 261 -13.40 22.23 4.79
CA VAL A 261 -12.32 22.40 5.77
C VAL A 261 -11.77 21.02 6.16
N ILE A 262 -10.48 20.81 5.92
CA ILE A 262 -9.78 19.58 6.31
C ILE A 262 -9.01 19.88 7.60
N ILE A 263 -9.28 19.11 8.66
CA ILE A 263 -8.58 19.24 9.94
C ILE A 263 -7.47 18.20 10.01
N GLY A 264 -6.22 18.66 9.95
CA GLY A 264 -5.01 17.84 9.90
C GLY A 264 -4.32 17.86 8.53
N ASP A 265 -3.04 17.50 8.54
CA ASP A 265 -2.10 17.53 7.41
C ASP A 265 -1.40 16.18 7.20
N SER A 266 -2.07 15.09 7.54
CA SER A 266 -1.62 13.72 7.22
C SER A 266 -1.60 13.46 5.70
N PHE A 267 -0.97 12.37 5.26
CA PHE A 267 -0.96 11.98 3.85
C PHE A 267 -2.37 11.91 3.27
N ILE A 268 -3.29 11.21 3.95
CA ILE A 268 -4.71 11.12 3.54
C ILE A 268 -5.34 12.51 3.47
N ALA A 269 -5.05 13.41 4.42
CA ALA A 269 -5.60 14.76 4.43
C ALA A 269 -5.14 15.58 3.22
N MET A 270 -3.84 15.54 2.89
CA MET A 270 -3.30 16.27 1.74
C MET A 270 -3.69 15.61 0.41
N GLU A 271 -3.80 14.29 0.33
CA GLU A 271 -4.38 13.63 -0.86
C GLU A 271 -5.83 14.08 -1.06
N SER A 272 -6.62 14.08 0.01
CA SER A 272 -8.02 14.51 -0.04
C SER A 272 -8.15 16.00 -0.39
N ALA A 273 -7.22 16.84 0.06
CA ALA A 273 -7.17 18.24 -0.35
C ALA A 273 -7.00 18.38 -1.87
N SER A 274 -6.12 17.56 -2.46
CA SER A 274 -5.93 17.51 -3.90
C SER A 274 -7.19 17.04 -4.62
N ALA A 275 -7.75 15.91 -4.18
CA ALA A 275 -8.90 15.29 -4.82
C ALA A 275 -10.16 16.16 -4.74
N LEU A 276 -10.45 16.76 -3.58
CA LEU A 276 -11.61 17.65 -3.40
C LEU A 276 -11.46 18.97 -4.18
N ARG A 277 -10.23 19.49 -4.36
CA ARG A 277 -9.99 20.60 -5.30
C ARG A 277 -10.31 20.18 -6.74
N GLN A 278 -9.89 18.99 -7.16
CA GLN A 278 -10.18 18.47 -8.50
C GLN A 278 -11.69 18.24 -8.72
N PHE A 279 -12.42 17.79 -7.69
CA PHE A 279 -13.89 17.71 -7.71
C PHE A 279 -14.56 19.09 -7.84
N GLY A 280 -13.88 20.16 -7.42
CA GLY A 280 -14.33 21.55 -7.57
C GLY A 280 -14.74 22.26 -6.28
N LEU A 281 -14.33 21.77 -5.11
CA LEU A 281 -14.56 22.45 -3.82
C LEU A 281 -13.48 23.50 -3.56
N GLU A 282 -13.81 24.54 -2.81
CA GLU A 282 -12.86 25.47 -2.19
C GLU A 282 -12.30 24.82 -0.91
N VAL A 283 -11.01 24.49 -0.89
CA VAL A 283 -10.41 23.68 0.19
C VAL A 283 -9.51 24.52 1.09
N THR A 284 -9.77 24.46 2.40
CA THR A 284 -8.86 24.94 3.44
C THR A 284 -8.34 23.77 4.28
N VAL A 285 -7.03 23.65 4.43
CA VAL A 285 -6.38 22.68 5.33
C VAL A 285 -5.95 23.40 6.60
N LEU A 286 -6.47 22.97 7.75
CA LEU A 286 -6.01 23.35 9.08
C LEU A 286 -4.90 22.39 9.50
N ALA A 287 -3.67 22.80 9.23
CA ALA A 287 -2.47 22.02 9.43
C ALA A 287 -1.93 22.15 10.86
N ARG A 288 -1.23 21.11 11.31
CA ARG A 288 -0.56 21.11 12.62
C ARG A 288 0.87 21.61 12.55
N GLN A 289 1.45 21.66 11.34
CA GLN A 289 2.82 22.07 11.10
C GLN A 289 2.85 23.14 10.00
N PRO A 290 3.87 24.02 9.96
CA PRO A 290 4.01 25.01 8.88
C PRO A 290 4.31 24.40 7.51
N VAL A 291 4.93 23.22 7.48
CA VAL A 291 5.34 22.52 6.27
C VAL A 291 4.87 21.07 6.37
N PRO A 292 4.05 20.57 5.43
CA PRO A 292 3.60 19.18 5.46
C PRO A 292 4.78 18.24 5.22
N PHE A 293 4.75 17.08 5.86
CA PHE A 293 5.71 15.97 5.67
C PHE A 293 7.18 16.30 5.93
N ALA A 294 7.52 17.44 6.55
CA ALA A 294 8.91 17.81 6.78
C ALA A 294 9.69 16.75 7.60
N LYS A 295 9.01 16.01 8.48
CA LYS A 295 9.60 14.92 9.26
C LYS A 295 9.90 13.67 8.42
N GLN A 296 9.12 13.42 7.37
CA GLN A 296 9.22 12.22 6.53
C GLN A 296 10.07 12.48 5.28
N PHE A 297 9.86 13.61 4.61
CA PHE A 297 10.44 13.97 3.32
C PHE A 297 11.50 15.07 3.40
N GLY A 298 11.75 15.61 4.59
CA GLY A 298 12.57 16.80 4.75
C GLY A 298 11.85 18.08 4.33
N GLU A 299 12.37 19.21 4.81
CA GLU A 299 11.70 20.51 4.66
C GLU A 299 11.61 20.97 3.20
N THR A 300 12.62 20.70 2.36
CA THR A 300 12.64 21.11 0.95
C THR A 300 11.51 20.46 0.15
N VAL A 301 11.35 19.14 0.25
CA VAL A 301 10.27 18.42 -0.45
C VAL A 301 8.91 18.78 0.12
N GLY A 302 8.80 18.91 1.45
CA GLY A 302 7.56 19.38 2.09
C GLY A 302 7.12 20.76 1.59
N LYS A 303 8.05 21.71 1.41
CA LYS A 303 7.76 23.04 0.84
C LYS A 303 7.35 22.95 -0.63
N ALA A 304 7.95 22.06 -1.41
CA ALA A 304 7.55 21.85 -2.80
C ALA A 304 6.12 21.30 -2.91
N ILE A 305 5.75 20.33 -2.06
CA ILE A 305 4.37 19.81 -1.98
C ILE A 305 3.40 20.90 -1.53
N LEU A 306 3.77 21.70 -0.52
CA LEU A 306 2.95 22.84 -0.09
C LEU A 306 2.73 23.84 -1.23
N ALA A 307 3.79 24.19 -1.96
CA ALA A 307 3.70 25.09 -3.11
C ALA A 307 2.81 24.52 -4.22
N LEU A 308 2.89 23.21 -4.49
CA LEU A 308 2.00 22.51 -5.43
C LEU A 308 0.53 22.65 -5.00
N HIS A 309 0.23 22.44 -3.71
CA HIS A 309 -1.11 22.59 -3.15
C HIS A 309 -1.64 24.02 -3.28
N GLN A 310 -0.83 25.01 -2.91
CA GLN A 310 -1.18 26.43 -3.01
C GLN A 310 -1.40 26.87 -4.46
N ALA A 311 -0.56 26.40 -5.38
CA ALA A 311 -0.70 26.68 -6.82
C ALA A 311 -2.02 26.14 -7.41
N ASN A 312 -2.60 25.10 -6.80
CA ASN A 312 -3.89 24.53 -7.16
C ASN A 312 -5.06 25.07 -6.31
N GLY A 313 -4.84 26.15 -5.56
CA GLY A 313 -5.87 26.88 -4.82
C GLY A 313 -6.23 26.29 -3.45
N VAL A 314 -5.43 25.36 -2.91
CA VAL A 314 -5.59 24.94 -1.52
C VAL A 314 -5.11 26.04 -0.58
N VAL A 315 -5.95 26.42 0.37
CA VAL A 315 -5.57 27.34 1.46
C VAL A 315 -5.00 26.52 2.61
N TYR A 316 -3.68 26.48 2.72
CA TYR A 316 -2.99 25.80 3.83
C TYR A 316 -2.76 26.76 5.00
N ARG A 317 -3.29 26.44 6.18
CA ARG A 317 -3.20 27.27 7.39
C ARG A 317 -2.59 26.48 8.54
N ALA A 318 -1.42 26.89 8.99
CA ALA A 318 -0.78 26.36 10.18
C ALA A 318 -1.04 27.21 11.44
N GLU A 319 -1.72 28.35 11.28
CA GLU A 319 -2.08 29.26 12.38
C GLU A 319 -3.54 29.07 12.78
N GLY A 320 -3.76 28.88 14.09
CA GLY A 320 -5.07 28.70 14.70
C GLY A 320 -5.55 27.25 14.70
N GLU A 321 -6.18 26.84 15.80
CA GLU A 321 -6.71 25.49 16.00
C GLU A 321 -8.25 25.51 15.98
N ALA A 322 -8.86 24.48 15.40
CA ALA A 322 -10.32 24.33 15.41
C ALA A 322 -10.81 24.12 16.86
N THR A 323 -11.75 24.95 17.30
CA THR A 323 -12.35 24.87 18.65
C THR A 323 -13.81 24.45 18.61
N GLN A 324 -14.50 24.66 17.49
CA GLN A 324 -15.90 24.31 17.31
C GLN A 324 -16.23 24.16 15.82
N ILE A 325 -17.06 23.18 15.48
CA ILE A 325 -17.75 23.12 14.19
C ILE A 325 -19.14 23.71 14.42
N GLU A 326 -19.43 24.80 13.72
CA GLU A 326 -20.69 25.53 13.87
C GLU A 326 -21.75 25.02 12.90
N GLY A 327 -22.96 24.88 13.40
CA GLY A 327 -24.11 24.42 12.65
C GLY A 327 -25.25 24.00 13.57
N THR A 328 -26.50 24.06 13.08
CA THR A 328 -27.66 23.55 13.83
C THR A 328 -28.07 22.16 13.35
N HIS A 329 -28.20 21.99 12.03
CA HIS A 329 -28.57 20.72 11.39
C HIS A 329 -27.56 20.28 10.33
N LYS A 330 -26.67 21.19 9.94
CA LYS A 330 -25.60 20.97 8.98
C LYS A 330 -24.41 21.86 9.34
N VAL A 331 -23.22 21.50 8.87
CA VAL A 331 -22.03 22.33 8.97
C VAL A 331 -22.26 23.67 8.25
N GLU A 332 -21.85 24.77 8.90
CA GLU A 332 -21.86 26.13 8.34
C GLU A 332 -20.50 26.82 8.44
N ALA A 333 -19.70 26.46 9.45
CA ALA A 333 -18.34 26.99 9.63
C ALA A 333 -17.49 26.16 10.59
N VAL A 334 -16.18 26.43 10.57
CA VAL A 334 -15.23 26.03 11.62
C VAL A 334 -14.74 27.28 12.34
N ARG A 335 -14.89 27.32 13.66
CA ARG A 335 -14.38 28.38 14.53
C ARG A 335 -12.98 28.02 15.01
N LEU A 336 -12.06 28.98 14.92
CA LEU A 336 -10.70 28.85 15.41
C LEU A 336 -10.52 29.51 16.79
N ASP A 337 -9.53 29.06 17.53
CA ASP A 337 -9.10 29.62 18.83
C ASP A 337 -8.71 31.11 18.77
N ASN A 338 -8.19 31.56 17.63
CA ASN A 338 -7.87 32.96 17.36
C ASN A 338 -9.09 33.84 17.03
N GLY A 339 -10.31 33.28 17.11
CA GLY A 339 -11.58 33.98 16.87
C GLY A 339 -12.03 34.02 15.41
N GLN A 340 -11.22 33.56 14.46
CA GLN A 340 -11.62 33.46 13.05
C GLN A 340 -12.74 32.44 12.86
N ARG A 341 -13.62 32.73 11.90
CA ARG A 341 -14.70 31.85 11.45
C ARG A 341 -14.50 31.51 9.99
N LEU A 342 -14.24 30.25 9.68
CA LEU A 342 -14.03 29.76 8.33
C LEU A 342 -15.34 29.18 7.80
N PRO A 343 -15.93 29.71 6.70
CA PRO A 343 -17.07 29.08 6.05
C PRO A 343 -16.75 27.63 5.67
N ALA A 344 -17.68 26.71 5.95
CA ALA A 344 -17.55 25.31 5.61
C ALA A 344 -18.93 24.73 5.33
N ASP A 345 -19.03 23.95 4.26
CA ASP A 345 -20.20 23.12 3.94
C ASP A 345 -19.97 21.66 4.37
N LEU A 346 -18.69 21.25 4.45
CA LEU A 346 -18.27 19.96 4.99
C LEU A 346 -16.91 20.07 5.67
N VAL A 347 -16.67 19.16 6.63
CA VAL A 347 -15.40 19.00 7.33
C VAL A 347 -14.87 17.59 7.10
N LEU A 348 -13.59 17.45 6.77
CA LEU A 348 -12.91 16.16 6.72
C LEU A 348 -11.84 16.09 7.82
N VAL A 349 -11.92 15.06 8.65
CA VAL A 349 -11.02 14.83 9.76
C VAL A 349 -9.86 13.93 9.30
N GLY A 350 -8.66 14.50 9.27
CA GLY A 350 -7.43 13.89 8.78
C GLY A 350 -6.31 13.85 9.82
N ILE A 351 -6.64 13.60 11.09
CA ILE A 351 -5.73 13.68 12.25
C ILE A 351 -5.04 12.34 12.62
N GLY A 352 -5.09 11.36 11.71
CA GLY A 352 -4.46 10.04 11.85
C GLY A 352 -5.42 8.94 12.29
N VAL A 353 -4.88 7.74 12.49
CA VAL A 353 -5.63 6.54 12.91
C VAL A 353 -5.11 6.01 14.24
N SER A 354 -5.92 5.16 14.88
CA SER A 354 -5.52 4.32 16.00
C SER A 354 -5.59 2.84 15.58
N PRO A 355 -4.69 1.97 16.07
CA PRO A 355 -4.80 0.51 15.88
C PRO A 355 -6.19 -0.01 16.27
N ALA A 356 -6.78 -0.87 15.43
CA ALA A 356 -8.11 -1.44 15.66
C ALA A 356 -8.02 -2.68 16.58
N THR A 357 -7.62 -2.44 17.83
CA THR A 357 -7.36 -3.48 18.85
C THR A 357 -8.42 -3.59 19.93
N ALA A 358 -9.55 -2.86 19.80
CA ALA A 358 -10.62 -2.86 20.80
C ALA A 358 -11.11 -4.28 21.19
N PRO A 359 -11.33 -5.22 20.25
CA PRO A 359 -11.71 -6.60 20.56
C PRO A 359 -10.60 -7.45 21.21
N PHE A 360 -9.37 -6.93 21.27
CA PHE A 360 -8.17 -7.65 21.70
C PHE A 360 -7.46 -6.94 22.86
N ALA A 361 -8.24 -6.30 23.73
CA ALA A 361 -7.73 -5.49 24.85
C ALA A 361 -6.85 -6.29 25.83
N ASP A 362 -7.05 -7.61 25.93
CA ASP A 362 -6.29 -8.49 26.82
C ASP A 362 -4.92 -8.91 26.26
N LEU A 363 -4.62 -8.58 25.00
CA LEU A 363 -3.31 -8.84 24.40
C LEU A 363 -2.28 -7.77 24.83
N PRO A 364 -0.97 -8.10 24.84
CA PRO A 364 0.07 -7.11 25.11
C PRO A 364 0.06 -6.01 24.05
N GLN A 365 -0.19 -4.78 24.50
CA GLN A 365 -0.26 -3.59 23.66
C GLN A 365 0.86 -2.59 23.97
N GLU A 366 1.31 -1.89 22.94
CA GLU A 366 2.15 -0.70 23.07
C GLU A 366 1.35 0.51 23.59
N LYS A 367 2.04 1.62 23.86
CA LYS A 367 1.41 2.87 24.34
C LYS A 367 0.34 3.42 23.39
N ASP A 368 0.45 3.14 22.10
CA ASP A 368 -0.50 3.57 21.09
C ASP A 368 -1.57 2.50 20.79
N HIS A 369 -1.68 1.48 21.63
CA HIS A 369 -2.60 0.34 21.53
C HIS A 369 -2.31 -0.65 20.40
N SER A 370 -1.18 -0.54 19.70
CA SER A 370 -0.77 -1.54 18.71
C SER A 370 -0.30 -2.83 19.37
N LEU A 371 -0.42 -3.95 18.65
CA LEU A 371 0.07 -5.25 19.11
C LEU A 371 1.56 -5.39 18.80
N ARG A 372 2.38 -5.69 19.80
CA ARG A 372 3.79 -6.02 19.56
C ARG A 372 3.89 -7.41 18.95
N VAL A 373 4.67 -7.53 17.87
CA VAL A 373 4.99 -8.81 17.23
C VAL A 373 6.50 -9.03 17.15
N ASP A 374 6.91 -10.30 17.03
CA ASP A 374 8.29 -10.66 16.69
C ASP A 374 8.58 -10.47 15.18
N GLY A 375 9.81 -10.77 14.75
CA GLY A 375 10.22 -10.63 13.35
C GLY A 375 9.43 -11.51 12.37
N GLY A 376 8.79 -12.58 12.87
CA GLY A 376 7.91 -13.47 12.14
C GLY A 376 6.42 -13.12 12.26
N MET A 377 6.11 -11.91 12.74
CA MET A 377 4.75 -11.36 12.93
C MET A 377 3.92 -12.05 14.02
N ARG A 378 4.55 -12.86 14.87
CA ARG A 378 3.84 -13.59 15.94
C ARG A 378 3.62 -12.69 17.15
N VAL A 379 2.40 -12.74 17.71
CA VAL A 379 2.02 -12.10 18.97
C VAL A 379 2.24 -13.07 20.14
N THR A 380 1.69 -14.28 20.01
CA THR A 380 1.82 -15.39 20.96
C THR A 380 1.67 -16.71 20.20
N ASP A 381 1.79 -17.86 20.88
CA ASP A 381 1.55 -19.16 20.25
C ASP A 381 0.18 -19.21 19.55
N GLY A 382 0.15 -19.72 18.32
CA GLY A 382 -1.07 -19.79 17.51
C GLY A 382 -1.65 -18.44 17.02
N LEU A 383 -1.02 -17.29 17.32
CA LEU A 383 -1.56 -15.97 16.99
C LEU A 383 -0.53 -15.00 16.38
N TRP A 384 -0.88 -14.44 15.23
CA TRP A 384 -0.09 -13.44 14.49
C TRP A 384 -0.87 -12.14 14.32
N ALA A 385 -0.16 -11.04 14.02
CA ALA A 385 -0.77 -9.77 13.63
C ALA A 385 0.02 -9.09 12.49
N ALA A 386 -0.69 -8.46 11.56
CA ALA A 386 -0.07 -7.80 10.40
C ALA A 386 -0.83 -6.54 9.95
N GLY A 387 -0.10 -5.60 9.36
CA GLY A 387 -0.59 -4.29 8.91
C GLY A 387 -0.61 -3.23 10.01
N ASP A 388 -1.44 -2.21 9.83
CA ASP A 388 -1.47 -1.01 10.69
C ASP A 388 -1.64 -1.28 12.20
N ILE A 389 -2.14 -2.47 12.56
CA ILE A 389 -2.36 -2.94 13.93
C ILE A 389 -1.05 -3.31 14.66
N ALA A 390 0.03 -3.64 13.93
CA ALA A 390 1.20 -4.30 14.49
C ALA A 390 2.41 -3.35 14.64
N THR A 391 3.04 -3.39 15.82
CA THR A 391 4.40 -2.87 16.04
C THR A 391 5.38 -4.03 15.86
N PHE A 392 6.27 -3.91 14.87
CA PHE A 392 7.21 -4.96 14.47
C PHE A 392 8.67 -4.48 14.57
N PRO A 393 9.66 -5.39 14.63
CA PRO A 393 11.06 -4.99 14.65
C PRO A 393 11.54 -4.63 13.23
N LEU A 394 11.82 -3.35 12.99
CA LEU A 394 12.52 -2.87 11.79
C LEU A 394 14.00 -2.66 12.14
N ASN A 395 14.89 -3.48 11.58
CA ASN A 395 16.32 -3.46 11.93
C ASN A 395 16.57 -3.58 13.45
N GLY A 396 15.78 -4.42 14.11
CA GLY A 396 15.84 -4.66 15.57
C GLY A 396 15.20 -3.57 16.44
N GLN A 397 14.68 -2.49 15.86
CA GLN A 397 13.98 -1.43 16.59
C GLN A 397 12.46 -1.56 16.44
N PRO A 398 11.68 -1.43 17.53
CA PRO A 398 10.23 -1.48 17.44
C PRO A 398 9.71 -0.29 16.63
N CYS A 399 8.93 -0.58 15.60
CA CYS A 399 8.36 0.41 14.70
C CYS A 399 6.93 0.02 14.31
N ARG A 400 6.07 1.03 14.12
CA ARG A 400 4.76 0.86 13.50
C ARG A 400 4.68 1.75 12.28
N ILE A 401 4.38 1.13 11.14
CA ILE A 401 4.29 1.81 9.85
C ILE A 401 2.94 1.43 9.24
N GLU A 402 2.14 2.44 8.96
CA GLU A 402 0.79 2.31 8.40
C GLU A 402 0.89 2.42 6.88
N HIS A 403 1.08 1.29 6.19
CA HIS A 403 1.20 1.32 4.75
C HIS A 403 0.70 0.05 4.05
N TRP A 404 0.08 0.25 2.88
CA TRP A 404 -0.61 -0.75 2.09
C TRP A 404 0.30 -1.94 1.70
N ARG A 405 1.44 -1.68 1.05
CA ARG A 405 2.38 -2.74 0.63
C ARG A 405 2.96 -3.46 1.84
N LEU A 406 3.37 -2.72 2.87
CA LEU A 406 3.98 -3.31 4.07
C LEU A 406 3.01 -4.25 4.79
N ALA A 407 1.73 -3.87 4.88
CA ALA A 407 0.71 -4.73 5.48
C ALA A 407 0.61 -6.08 4.75
N GLN A 408 0.75 -6.09 3.43
CA GLN A 408 0.77 -7.32 2.64
C GLN A 408 2.06 -8.13 2.88
N GLN A 409 3.22 -7.48 2.98
CA GLN A 409 4.49 -8.15 3.27
C GLN A 409 4.45 -8.88 4.61
N GLN A 410 4.02 -8.16 5.65
CA GLN A 410 3.84 -8.72 6.99
C GLN A 410 2.85 -9.90 6.96
N ALA A 411 1.74 -9.77 6.24
CA ALA A 411 0.74 -10.82 6.15
C ALA A 411 1.23 -12.09 5.44
N ARG A 412 2.08 -11.95 4.40
CA ARG A 412 2.70 -13.10 3.72
C ARG A 412 3.72 -13.81 4.63
N ILE A 413 4.53 -13.05 5.39
CA ILE A 413 5.42 -13.60 6.41
C ILE A 413 4.63 -14.36 7.47
N ALA A 414 3.56 -13.76 7.99
CA ALA A 414 2.68 -14.41 8.96
C ALA A 414 2.09 -15.72 8.41
N ALA A 415 1.58 -15.72 7.17
CA ALA A 415 1.02 -16.91 6.53
C ALA A 415 2.05 -18.05 6.41
N ALA A 416 3.29 -17.76 6.04
CA ALA A 416 4.37 -18.75 6.00
C ALA A 416 4.67 -19.33 7.39
N ASN A 417 4.68 -18.48 8.41
CA ASN A 417 4.99 -18.88 9.79
C ASN A 417 3.83 -19.61 10.48
N MET A 418 2.58 -19.30 10.13
CA MET A 418 1.41 -20.09 10.52
C MET A 418 1.51 -21.55 10.03
N LEU A 419 2.22 -21.79 8.92
CA LEU A 419 2.51 -23.12 8.38
C LEU A 419 3.74 -23.79 8.99
N GLY A 420 4.41 -23.14 9.94
CA GLY A 420 5.64 -23.65 10.58
C GLY A 420 6.93 -23.23 9.89
N GLY A 421 6.88 -22.22 9.02
CA GLY A 421 8.07 -21.54 8.49
C GLY A 421 8.80 -20.68 9.54
N ASP A 422 9.90 -20.07 9.10
CA ASP A 422 10.73 -19.16 9.91
C ASP A 422 11.14 -17.93 9.08
N GLU A 423 10.13 -17.30 8.45
CA GLU A 423 10.30 -16.10 7.65
C GLU A 423 10.33 -14.86 8.54
N HIS A 424 11.15 -13.88 8.15
CA HIS A 424 11.32 -12.62 8.87
C HIS A 424 11.28 -11.42 7.95
N TYR A 425 10.81 -10.28 8.48
CA TYR A 425 10.84 -9.04 7.73
C TYR A 425 12.27 -8.51 7.60
N LEU A 426 12.82 -8.57 6.38
CA LEU A 426 14.17 -8.13 6.02
C LEU A 426 14.17 -7.14 4.84
N ASP A 427 13.01 -6.58 4.48
CA ASP A 427 12.85 -5.65 3.36
C ASP A 427 12.92 -4.17 3.81
N VAL A 428 12.98 -3.27 2.86
CA VAL A 428 12.90 -1.82 3.02
C VAL A 428 11.44 -1.40 2.90
N PRO A 429 10.89 -0.68 3.89
CA PRO A 429 9.55 -0.14 3.79
C PRO A 429 9.44 0.78 2.57
N TYR A 430 8.37 0.62 1.81
CA TYR A 430 8.05 1.46 0.66
C TYR A 430 6.69 2.10 0.87
N PHE A 431 6.55 3.39 0.54
CA PHE A 431 5.26 4.05 0.41
C PHE A 431 5.19 4.99 -0.78
N TRP A 432 3.96 5.32 -1.19
CA TRP A 432 3.71 6.35 -2.19
C TRP A 432 2.57 7.28 -1.78
N THR A 433 2.55 8.49 -2.35
CA THR A 433 1.44 9.43 -2.21
C THR A 433 1.24 10.24 -3.49
N TRP A 434 0.00 10.63 -3.77
CA TRP A 434 -0.37 11.28 -5.04
C TRP A 434 -1.05 12.62 -4.81
N HIS A 435 -0.55 13.68 -5.45
CA HIS A 435 -1.13 15.01 -5.36
C HIS A 435 -1.09 15.68 -6.73
N PHE A 436 -2.23 16.18 -7.22
CA PHE A 436 -2.33 17.00 -8.44
C PHE A 436 -1.55 16.47 -9.64
N GLY A 437 -1.64 15.17 -9.92
CA GLY A 437 -0.94 14.57 -11.06
C GLY A 437 0.50 14.14 -10.78
N LYS A 438 0.98 14.24 -9.53
CA LYS A 438 2.35 13.93 -9.13
C LYS A 438 2.41 12.76 -8.17
N ASN A 439 3.21 11.75 -8.51
CA ASN A 439 3.50 10.61 -7.65
C ASN A 439 4.78 10.88 -6.85
N TYR A 440 4.71 10.72 -5.54
CA TYR A 440 5.86 10.79 -4.65
C TYR A 440 6.10 9.41 -4.05
N ASP A 441 7.25 8.83 -4.37
CA ASP A 441 7.71 7.56 -3.83
C ASP A 441 8.64 7.79 -2.63
N TYR A 442 8.61 6.88 -1.68
CA TYR A 442 9.53 6.87 -0.55
C TYR A 442 9.94 5.47 -0.15
N LEU A 443 11.24 5.32 0.08
CA LEU A 443 11.87 4.08 0.56
C LEU A 443 12.54 4.34 1.90
N GLY A 444 12.46 3.36 2.79
CA GLY A 444 13.08 3.39 4.12
C GLY A 444 12.15 3.93 5.20
N HIS A 445 12.73 4.20 6.37
CA HIS A 445 12.04 4.81 7.49
C HIS A 445 13.05 5.65 8.30
N ALA A 446 13.42 6.81 7.77
CA ALA A 446 14.39 7.69 8.40
C ALA A 446 13.73 8.54 9.49
N GLN A 447 14.19 8.39 10.74
CA GLN A 447 13.79 9.27 11.86
C GLN A 447 14.70 10.50 11.98
N SER A 448 15.95 10.39 11.53
CA SER A 448 16.93 11.46 11.45
C SER A 448 18.01 11.08 10.44
N TRP A 449 18.65 12.08 9.84
CA TRP A 449 19.71 11.96 8.84
C TRP A 449 20.74 13.08 9.06
N ASP A 450 21.96 12.85 8.58
CA ASP A 450 23.05 13.82 8.68
C ASP A 450 23.07 14.73 7.44
N GLU A 451 22.68 14.18 6.29
CA GLU A 451 22.69 14.85 5.00
C GLU A 451 21.50 14.40 4.14
N VAL A 452 21.09 15.28 3.23
CA VAL A 452 20.18 14.94 2.15
C VAL A 452 20.70 15.57 0.87
N GLU A 453 20.87 14.75 -0.16
CA GLU A 453 21.34 15.19 -1.47
C GLU A 453 20.28 14.93 -2.53
N PHE A 454 20.15 15.84 -3.50
CA PHE A 454 19.15 15.74 -4.56
C PHE A 454 19.81 15.70 -5.94
N LYS A 455 19.25 14.87 -6.82
CA LYS A 455 19.36 14.99 -8.28
C LYS A 455 18.03 15.56 -8.77
N GLY A 456 18.07 16.70 -9.45
CA GLY A 456 16.89 17.46 -9.83
C GLY A 456 16.52 18.53 -8.79
N ASP A 457 15.42 19.23 -9.04
CA ASP A 457 14.88 20.29 -8.18
C ASP A 457 13.54 19.81 -7.61
N PRO A 458 13.38 19.67 -6.27
CA PRO A 458 12.12 19.26 -5.67
C PRO A 458 10.89 20.10 -6.08
N PHE A 459 11.08 21.37 -6.46
CA PHE A 459 10.01 22.23 -6.96
C PHE A 459 9.68 22.00 -8.45
N LYS A 460 10.49 21.21 -9.16
CA LYS A 460 10.37 20.91 -10.59
C LYS A 460 10.68 19.43 -10.85
N PRO A 461 9.72 18.52 -10.62
CA PRO A 461 9.87 17.11 -10.98
C PRO A 461 10.29 16.92 -12.45
N PRO A 462 11.06 15.86 -12.77
CA PRO A 462 11.45 14.76 -11.89
C PRO A 462 12.59 15.11 -10.93
N PHE A 463 12.59 14.46 -9.75
CA PHE A 463 13.70 14.55 -8.80
C PHE A 463 13.81 13.29 -7.94
N ILE A 464 15.02 13.03 -7.44
CA ILE A 464 15.28 12.01 -6.42
C ILE A 464 16.22 12.57 -5.35
N GLY A 465 15.87 12.35 -4.08
CA GLY A 465 16.63 12.73 -2.90
C GLY A 465 17.05 11.51 -2.09
N LEU A 466 18.31 11.44 -1.68
CA LEU A 466 18.84 10.39 -0.81
C LEU A 466 19.13 10.97 0.58
N PHE A 467 18.61 10.32 1.62
CA PHE A 467 18.89 10.66 3.02
C PHE A 467 20.03 9.79 3.52
N GLY A 468 21.15 10.43 3.87
CA GLY A 468 22.36 9.80 4.36
C GLY A 468 22.47 9.85 5.88
N LYS A 469 22.93 8.75 6.49
CA LYS A 469 23.34 8.72 7.89
C LYS A 469 24.56 7.82 8.06
N ASN A 470 25.62 8.35 8.66
CA ASN A 470 26.91 7.65 8.78
C ASN A 470 27.42 7.10 7.43
N GLY A 471 27.23 7.84 6.33
CA GLY A 471 27.65 7.45 4.97
C GLY A 471 26.79 6.37 4.29
N LEU A 472 25.70 5.92 4.92
CA LEU A 472 24.74 4.96 4.36
C LEU A 472 23.43 5.64 3.98
N VAL A 473 22.80 5.18 2.90
CA VAL A 473 21.43 5.58 2.54
C VAL A 473 20.46 4.90 3.50
N ILE A 474 19.68 5.71 4.21
CA ILE A 474 18.66 5.23 5.16
C ILE A 474 17.22 5.49 4.68
N ALA A 475 17.06 6.40 3.73
CA ALA A 475 15.81 6.62 3.01
C ALA A 475 16.07 7.26 1.64
N ALA A 476 15.08 7.18 0.75
CA ALA A 476 15.03 7.90 -0.50
C ALA A 476 13.63 8.47 -0.72
N VAL A 477 13.52 9.67 -1.27
CA VAL A 477 12.26 10.29 -1.71
C VAL A 477 12.38 10.70 -3.16
N ALA A 478 11.37 10.44 -3.98
CA ALA A 478 11.43 10.82 -5.38
C ALA A 478 10.06 11.21 -5.93
N CYS A 479 10.05 11.99 -7.00
CA CYS A 479 8.87 12.28 -7.79
C CYS A 479 9.18 12.03 -9.27
N ASP A 480 8.35 11.22 -9.92
CA ASP A 480 8.46 10.83 -11.33
C ASP A 480 9.87 10.22 -11.67
N GLU A 481 10.40 9.35 -10.79
CA GLU A 481 11.71 8.66 -10.89
C GLU A 481 11.55 7.13 -10.64
N GLU A 482 10.55 6.53 -11.28
CA GLU A 482 10.02 5.20 -10.95
C GLU A 482 11.07 4.09 -11.03
N ARG A 483 11.87 4.07 -12.11
CA ARG A 483 12.89 3.05 -12.32
C ARG A 483 14.02 3.13 -11.29
N ASN A 484 14.45 4.35 -10.94
CA ASN A 484 15.47 4.57 -9.93
C ASN A 484 14.98 4.11 -8.56
N MET A 485 13.72 4.40 -8.21
CA MET A 485 13.10 3.90 -6.98
C MET A 485 12.93 2.38 -7.02
N ALA A 486 12.60 1.78 -8.16
CA ALA A 486 12.53 0.33 -8.33
C ALA A 486 13.87 -0.38 -8.14
N MET A 487 14.96 0.25 -8.60
CA MET A 487 16.33 -0.24 -8.36
C MET A 487 16.70 -0.13 -6.88
N LEU A 488 16.45 1.03 -6.26
CA LEU A 488 16.78 1.26 -4.86
C LEU A 488 15.98 0.37 -3.90
N ALA A 489 14.72 0.04 -4.22
CA ALA A 489 13.89 -0.86 -3.42
C ALA A 489 14.57 -2.23 -3.20
N GLU A 490 15.30 -2.74 -4.20
CA GLU A 490 16.07 -3.97 -4.04
C GLU A 490 17.45 -3.70 -3.43
N ARG A 491 18.14 -2.62 -3.84
CA ARG A 491 19.52 -2.38 -3.40
C ARG A 491 19.63 -1.97 -1.94
N MET A 492 18.62 -1.30 -1.39
CA MET A 492 18.58 -0.85 0.00
C MET A 492 18.23 -1.96 1.00
N LYS A 493 17.85 -3.17 0.54
CA LYS A 493 17.67 -4.35 1.42
C LYS A 493 18.96 -4.76 2.14
N GLN A 494 20.09 -4.24 1.68
CA GLN A 494 21.40 -4.37 2.31
C GLN A 494 21.99 -2.96 2.51
N PRO A 495 22.91 -2.77 3.49
CA PRO A 495 23.58 -1.49 3.69
C PRO A 495 24.16 -0.94 2.38
N LEU A 496 23.71 0.26 1.99
CA LEU A 496 24.07 0.88 0.73
C LEU A 496 24.80 2.21 1.00
N PRO A 497 26.11 2.32 0.70
CA PRO A 497 26.83 3.59 0.77
C PRO A 497 26.22 4.64 -0.16
N VAL A 498 26.16 5.89 0.29
CA VAL A 498 25.57 7.01 -0.47
C VAL A 498 26.21 7.16 -1.86
N ASP A 499 27.55 7.12 -1.95
CA ASP A 499 28.28 7.18 -3.22
C ASP A 499 27.89 6.06 -4.20
N ASN A 500 27.68 4.85 -3.68
CA ASN A 500 27.27 3.72 -4.51
C ASN A 500 25.83 3.88 -5.00
N ALA A 501 24.93 4.40 -4.16
CA ALA A 501 23.56 4.72 -4.57
C ALA A 501 23.55 5.77 -5.70
N TRP A 502 24.37 6.82 -5.60
CA TRP A 502 24.46 7.82 -6.66
C TRP A 502 25.01 7.27 -7.98
N ARG A 503 25.99 6.36 -7.94
CA ARG A 503 26.44 5.66 -9.15
C ARG A 503 25.29 4.89 -9.80
N LEU A 504 24.53 4.13 -9.02
CA LEU A 504 23.36 3.39 -9.53
C LEU A 504 22.33 4.31 -10.22
N ILE A 505 22.08 5.51 -9.67
CA ILE A 505 21.09 6.48 -10.19
C ILE A 505 21.62 7.26 -11.41
N ARG A 506 22.93 7.50 -11.49
CA ARG A 506 23.56 8.29 -12.56
C ARG A 506 23.97 7.44 -13.76
N ASP A 507 24.33 6.19 -13.51
CA ASP A 507 24.73 5.22 -14.52
C ASP A 507 23.53 4.40 -15.05
N ALA A 508 22.32 4.65 -14.51
CA ALA A 508 21.09 4.11 -15.07
C ALA A 508 20.90 4.64 -16.52
N PRO A 509 20.84 3.74 -17.52
CA PRO A 509 20.79 4.11 -18.94
C PRO A 509 19.48 4.79 -19.35
#